data_AF-U3KFH1-F1
#
_entry.id   AF-U3KFH1-F1
#
_cell.length_a   1.000
_cell.length_b   1.000
_cell.length_c   1.000
_cell.angle_alpha   90.00
_cell.angle_beta   90.00
_cell.angle_gamma   90.00
#
_symmetry.space_group_name_H-M   'P 1'
#
loop_
_entity.id
_entity.type
_entity.pdbx_description
1 polymer ?
#
loop_
_entity_poly.entity_id
_entity_poly.type
_entity_poly.pdbx_seq_one_letter_code
_entity_poly.pdbx_strand_id
1 'polypeptide(L)'
;METSQAHSSERMSTDLSELLKEATKEVHEQAENTPFMRNFQKGQVSLQEFKLVTASLYFIYSALEEEIERNKNNPVYAPVYFPAELHRKAALEEDLKYFYGRNWREEIPCPEATRKYVERLHYIGKNEPELLVAHAYTRYLGDLSGGQVLKKIAQKALQLPSTGEGLAFFTFDGVSNATKFKQLYRSRMNALEMDLATKKRVMEEAKKAFLLNIQVFEALQELVSKGQENGHPVQPKAELLRTRNINKSHEHGPAAGKESERTKMSSTGTAPTTSLVRWIVALSFLAMTVAVGLFAIGAAAAMSGFDDPGIYYSDSFGGDASVDEGQVRKSQLQKRFKEFLRQYRGGTAEAVQGVPAAVPGGHGPNGLHFQIQG
;
A
#
# COMPACT_ATOMS: atom_id res chain seq x y z
N MET A 1 -14.89 19.80 55.18
CA MET A 1 -14.94 18.53 54.45
C MET A 1 -16.28 18.50 53.75
N GLU A 2 -16.29 18.67 52.42
CA GLU A 2 -17.33 18.11 51.55
C GLU A 2 -16.79 18.21 50.12
N THR A 3 -16.14 17.12 49.74
CA THR A 3 -15.91 16.73 48.35
C THR A 3 -17.25 16.53 47.66
N SER A 4 -17.42 17.01 46.44
CA SER A 4 -18.08 16.23 45.39
C SER A 4 -17.89 16.79 43.99
N GLN A 5 -17.17 15.98 43.21
CA GLN A 5 -17.37 15.71 41.79
C GLN A 5 -17.10 16.84 40.80
N ALA A 6 -15.84 16.86 40.37
CA ALA A 6 -15.45 17.21 39.02
C ALA A 6 -16.36 16.47 38.01
N HIS A 7 -17.17 17.23 37.28
CA HIS A 7 -17.70 16.81 35.98
C HIS A 7 -16.53 16.72 35.00
N SER A 8 -15.78 15.63 35.06
CA SER A 8 -15.03 15.13 33.91
C SER A 8 -16.02 14.47 32.96
N SER A 9 -16.83 15.27 32.28
CA SER A 9 -17.51 14.80 31.08
C SER A 9 -16.42 14.62 30.03
N GLU A 10 -15.99 13.37 29.82
CA GLU A 10 -15.23 12.98 28.64
C GLU A 10 -15.97 13.54 27.42
N ARG A 11 -15.39 14.57 26.81
CA ARG A 11 -15.97 15.23 25.65
C ARG A 11 -15.80 14.27 24.48
N MET A 12 -16.74 13.34 24.33
CA MET A 12 -16.81 12.43 23.18
C MET A 12 -16.67 13.28 21.91
N SER A 13 -15.61 13.02 21.15
CA SER A 13 -15.36 13.76 19.91
C SER A 13 -16.55 13.58 18.98
N THR A 14 -17.10 14.68 18.49
CA THR A 14 -18.19 14.65 17.51
C THR A 14 -17.68 14.48 16.08
N ASP A 15 -16.36 14.54 15.88
CA ASP A 15 -15.71 14.43 14.57
C ASP A 15 -15.70 12.98 14.11
N LEU A 16 -16.18 12.76 12.88
CA LEU A 16 -16.30 11.42 12.29
C LEU A 16 -14.94 10.72 12.18
N SER A 17 -13.87 11.46 11.90
CA SER A 17 -12.52 10.90 11.78
C SER A 17 -12.00 10.28 13.08
N GLU A 18 -12.24 10.93 14.22
CA GLU A 18 -11.80 10.43 15.52
C GLU A 18 -12.68 9.26 15.98
N LEU A 19 -13.99 9.37 15.75
CA LEU A 19 -14.94 8.29 16.01
C LEU A 19 -14.57 7.01 15.25
N LEU A 20 -14.24 7.12 13.96
CA LEU A 20 -13.80 5.99 13.15
C LEU A 20 -12.46 5.43 13.60
N LYS A 21 -11.49 6.29 13.92
CA LYS A 21 -10.17 5.87 14.42
C LYS A 21 -10.32 5.02 15.69
N GLU A 22 -11.09 5.50 16.66
CA GLU A 22 -11.30 4.76 17.91
C GLU A 22 -12.11 3.48 17.67
N ALA A 23 -13.22 3.56 16.92
CA ALA A 23 -14.09 2.42 16.68
C ALA A 23 -13.42 1.28 15.92
N THR A 24 -12.41 1.56 15.11
CA THR A 24 -11.71 0.57 14.27
C THR A 24 -10.40 0.08 14.85
N LYS A 25 -9.96 0.62 16.00
CA LYS A 25 -8.67 0.33 16.64
C LYS A 25 -8.42 -1.17 16.86
N GLU A 26 -9.37 -1.86 17.50
CA GLU A 26 -9.25 -3.29 17.80
C GLU A 26 -9.25 -4.16 16.53
N VAL A 27 -10.14 -3.89 15.58
CA VAL A 27 -10.22 -4.66 14.33
C VAL A 27 -9.07 -4.36 13.37
N HIS A 28 -8.46 -3.18 13.47
CA HIS A 28 -7.22 -2.84 12.77
C HIS A 28 -6.06 -3.69 13.31
N GLU A 29 -5.90 -3.75 14.63
CA GLU A 29 -4.89 -4.61 15.27
C GLU A 29 -5.09 -6.08 14.90
N GLN A 30 -6.34 -6.57 14.88
CA GLN A 30 -6.65 -7.93 14.41
C GLN A 30 -6.22 -8.15 12.95
N ALA A 31 -6.51 -7.18 12.06
CA ALA A 31 -6.15 -7.27 10.65
C ALA A 31 -4.63 -7.36 10.42
N GLU A 32 -3.85 -6.54 11.13
CA GLU A 32 -2.38 -6.56 11.08
C GLU A 32 -1.81 -7.86 11.64
N ASN A 33 -2.49 -8.48 12.61
CA ASN A 33 -2.05 -9.73 13.25
C ASN A 33 -2.53 -11.01 12.55
N THR A 34 -3.24 -10.91 11.42
CA THR A 34 -3.57 -12.10 10.61
C THR A 34 -2.29 -12.83 10.17
N PRO A 35 -2.29 -14.17 10.04
CA PRO A 35 -1.11 -14.92 9.62
C PRO A 35 -0.50 -14.39 8.31
N PHE A 36 -1.35 -14.09 7.33
CA PHE A 36 -0.95 -13.51 6.06
C PHE A 36 -0.18 -12.18 6.25
N MET A 37 -0.74 -11.24 7.02
CA MET A 37 -0.11 -9.94 7.24
C MET A 37 1.18 -10.03 8.07
N ARG A 38 1.23 -10.90 9.09
CA ARG A 38 2.46 -11.13 9.86
C ARG A 38 3.57 -11.73 9.00
N ASN A 39 3.23 -12.70 8.14
CA ASN A 39 4.20 -13.27 7.19
C ASN A 39 4.68 -12.20 6.21
N PHE A 40 3.76 -11.39 5.68
CA PHE A 40 4.10 -10.26 4.82
C PHE A 40 5.05 -9.30 5.51
N GLN A 41 4.74 -8.83 6.73
CA GLN A 41 5.56 -7.88 7.49
C GLN A 41 6.98 -8.43 7.79
N LYS A 42 7.11 -9.75 7.96
CA LYS A 42 8.40 -10.44 8.12
C LYS A 42 9.16 -10.63 6.80
N GLY A 43 8.62 -10.19 5.67
CA GLY A 43 9.18 -10.41 4.34
C GLY A 43 9.07 -11.85 3.85
N GLN A 44 8.18 -12.65 4.44
CA GLN A 44 7.92 -14.05 4.12
C GLN A 44 6.73 -14.20 3.16
N VAL A 45 6.56 -13.23 2.26
CA VAL A 45 5.53 -13.27 1.21
C VAL A 45 6.12 -13.86 -0.06
N SER A 46 5.48 -14.89 -0.58
CA SER A 46 5.82 -15.48 -1.88
C SER A 46 5.24 -14.65 -3.04
N LEU A 47 5.82 -14.82 -4.23
CA LEU A 47 5.28 -14.17 -5.43
C LEU A 47 3.82 -14.58 -5.68
N GLN A 48 3.48 -15.84 -5.43
CA GLN A 48 2.11 -16.34 -5.63
C GLN A 48 1.12 -15.69 -4.65
N GLU A 49 1.46 -15.58 -3.36
CA GLU A 49 0.66 -14.86 -2.38
C GLU A 49 0.46 -13.39 -2.79
N PHE A 50 1.54 -12.74 -3.23
CA PHE A 50 1.48 -11.36 -3.69
C PHE A 50 0.58 -11.20 -4.92
N LYS A 51 0.68 -12.11 -5.89
CA LYS A 51 -0.20 -12.15 -7.08
C LYS A 51 -1.67 -12.33 -6.72
N LEU A 52 -1.97 -13.18 -5.73
CA LEU A 52 -3.33 -13.43 -5.27
C LEU A 52 -3.93 -12.22 -4.55
N VAL A 53 -3.18 -11.59 -3.64
CA VAL A 53 -3.69 -10.38 -2.96
C VAL A 53 -3.87 -9.23 -3.94
N THR A 54 -2.96 -9.02 -4.88
CA THR A 54 -3.10 -7.98 -5.93
C THR A 54 -4.36 -8.20 -6.78
N ALA A 55 -4.65 -9.47 -7.14
CA ALA A 55 -5.89 -9.81 -7.85
C ALA A 55 -7.14 -9.51 -7.00
N SER A 56 -7.17 -9.91 -5.74
CA SER A 56 -8.29 -9.60 -4.83
C SER A 56 -8.49 -8.09 -4.66
N LEU A 57 -7.40 -7.32 -4.51
CA LEU A 57 -7.47 -5.87 -4.43
C LEU A 57 -8.04 -5.27 -5.71
N TYR A 58 -7.65 -5.75 -6.89
CA TYR A 58 -8.22 -5.26 -8.16
C TYR A 58 -9.75 -5.35 -8.18
N PHE A 59 -10.34 -6.47 -7.75
CA PHE A 59 -11.79 -6.61 -7.69
C PHE A 59 -12.42 -5.66 -6.65
N ILE A 60 -11.83 -5.57 -5.46
CA ILE A 60 -12.31 -4.71 -4.37
C ILE A 60 -12.28 -3.24 -4.78
N TYR A 61 -11.16 -2.74 -5.29
CA TYR A 61 -11.04 -1.33 -5.72
C TYR A 61 -11.87 -1.05 -6.97
N SER A 62 -12.00 -2.00 -7.90
CA SER A 62 -12.90 -1.82 -9.05
C SER A 62 -14.34 -1.59 -8.61
N ALA A 63 -14.83 -2.37 -7.63
CA ALA A 63 -16.18 -2.21 -7.09
C ALA A 63 -16.32 -0.93 -6.25
N LEU A 64 -15.35 -0.65 -5.37
CA LEU A 64 -15.34 0.56 -4.56
C LEU A 64 -15.37 1.80 -5.44
N GLU A 65 -14.50 1.87 -6.44
CA GLU A 65 -14.38 3.03 -7.33
C GLU A 65 -15.56 3.18 -8.29
N GLU A 66 -16.18 2.07 -8.73
CA GLU A 66 -17.45 2.14 -9.45
C GLU A 66 -18.54 2.80 -8.60
N GLU A 67 -18.66 2.40 -7.33
CA GLU A 67 -19.67 2.96 -6.43
C GLU A 67 -19.34 4.39 -5.96
N ILE A 68 -18.06 4.74 -5.90
CA ILE A 68 -17.61 6.13 -5.73
C ILE A 68 -18.04 6.98 -6.92
N GLU A 69 -17.80 6.52 -8.16
CA GLU A 69 -18.22 7.25 -9.35
C GLU A 69 -19.74 7.41 -9.43
N ARG A 70 -20.50 6.39 -9.01
CA ARG A 70 -21.97 6.46 -8.90
C ARG A 70 -22.41 7.57 -7.94
N ASN A 71 -21.69 7.77 -6.83
CA ASN A 71 -22.06 8.67 -5.75
C ASN A 71 -21.25 9.97 -5.68
N LYS A 72 -20.44 10.28 -6.70
CA LYS A 72 -19.51 11.44 -6.67
C LYS A 72 -20.16 12.80 -6.46
N ASN A 73 -21.41 12.95 -6.87
CA ASN A 73 -22.20 14.18 -6.70
C ASN A 73 -23.17 14.09 -5.52
N ASN A 74 -23.27 12.94 -4.84
CA ASN A 74 -24.16 12.77 -3.70
C ASN A 74 -23.56 13.50 -2.47
N PRO A 75 -24.27 14.44 -1.82
CA PRO A 75 -23.73 15.22 -0.70
C PRO A 75 -23.14 14.38 0.44
N VAL A 76 -23.63 13.15 0.63
CA VAL A 76 -23.16 12.23 1.68
C VAL A 76 -21.77 11.64 1.40
N TYR A 77 -21.20 11.86 0.20
CA TYR A 77 -19.87 11.37 -0.19
C TYR A 77 -19.02 12.42 -0.92
N ALA A 78 -19.62 13.32 -1.71
CA ALA A 78 -18.92 14.29 -2.57
C ALA A 78 -17.74 15.03 -1.90
N PRO A 79 -17.79 15.44 -0.61
CA PRO A 79 -16.66 16.09 0.05
C PRO A 79 -15.36 15.28 0.11
N VAL A 80 -15.44 13.94 0.02
CA VAL A 80 -14.30 13.00 0.05
C VAL A 80 -13.98 12.38 -1.31
N TYR A 81 -14.51 12.95 -2.41
CA TYR A 81 -14.22 12.49 -3.77
C TYR A 81 -12.87 13.02 -4.28
N PHE A 82 -11.86 12.13 -4.32
CA PHE A 82 -10.47 12.42 -4.72
C PHE A 82 -9.93 11.38 -5.73
N PRO A 83 -10.49 11.32 -6.96
CA PRO A 83 -10.15 10.27 -7.91
C PRO A 83 -8.71 10.32 -8.40
N ALA A 84 -8.19 11.52 -8.70
CA ALA A 84 -6.84 11.70 -9.24
C ALA A 84 -5.77 11.30 -8.22
N GLU A 85 -6.06 11.47 -6.93
CA GLU A 85 -5.14 11.21 -5.85
C GLU A 85 -5.25 9.79 -5.32
N LEU A 86 -6.46 9.22 -5.24
CA LEU A 86 -6.70 7.99 -4.49
C LEU A 86 -7.10 6.78 -5.32
N HIS A 87 -7.70 6.92 -6.50
CA HIS A 87 -8.15 5.73 -7.26
C HIS A 87 -6.97 4.84 -7.60
N ARG A 88 -7.13 3.53 -7.36
CA ARG A 88 -6.12 2.48 -7.45
C ARG A 88 -6.40 1.51 -8.60
N LYS A 89 -7.62 1.45 -9.16
CA LYS A 89 -7.96 0.48 -10.21
C LYS A 89 -6.95 0.49 -11.36
N ALA A 90 -6.62 1.66 -11.92
CA ALA A 90 -5.68 1.77 -13.04
C ALA A 90 -4.29 1.22 -12.68
N ALA A 91 -3.78 1.56 -11.50
CA ALA A 91 -2.50 1.05 -11.00
C ALA A 91 -2.53 -0.47 -10.77
N LEU A 92 -3.63 -1.01 -10.27
CA LEU A 92 -3.83 -2.46 -10.12
C LEU A 92 -3.88 -3.18 -11.48
N GLU A 93 -4.46 -2.57 -12.51
CA GLU A 93 -4.42 -3.14 -13.87
C GLU A 93 -2.99 -3.20 -14.42
N GLU A 94 -2.13 -2.23 -14.10
CA GLU A 94 -0.71 -2.25 -14.47
C GLU A 94 0.05 -3.36 -13.74
N ASP A 95 -0.15 -3.47 -12.42
CA ASP A 95 0.47 -4.52 -11.62
C ASP A 95 0.04 -5.92 -12.08
N LEU A 96 -1.25 -6.11 -12.40
CA LEU A 96 -1.74 -7.39 -12.91
C LEU A 96 -1.20 -7.72 -14.31
N LYS A 97 -1.06 -6.73 -15.21
CA LYS A 97 -0.37 -6.93 -16.49
C LYS A 97 1.09 -7.34 -16.29
N TYR A 98 1.76 -6.77 -15.29
CA TYR A 98 3.14 -7.13 -14.95
C TYR A 98 3.24 -8.60 -14.48
N PHE A 99 2.34 -9.03 -13.59
CA PHE A 99 2.42 -10.35 -12.96
C PHE A 99 1.80 -11.52 -13.74
N TYR A 100 0.77 -11.26 -14.54
CA TYR A 100 -0.01 -12.27 -15.28
C TYR A 100 0.09 -12.08 -16.81
N GLY A 101 0.72 -11.01 -17.28
CA GLY A 101 0.86 -10.74 -18.71
C GLY A 101 -0.40 -10.16 -19.35
N ARG A 102 -0.53 -10.29 -20.68
CA ARG A 102 -1.57 -9.59 -21.45
C ARG A 102 -2.98 -10.09 -21.18
N ASN A 103 -3.14 -11.37 -20.86
CA ASN A 103 -4.42 -12.04 -20.62
C ASN A 103 -4.75 -12.14 -19.12
N TRP A 104 -4.26 -11.18 -18.33
CA TRP A 104 -4.42 -11.21 -16.88
C TRP A 104 -5.88 -11.25 -16.45
N ARG A 105 -6.80 -10.66 -17.22
CA ARG A 105 -8.23 -10.59 -16.86
C ARG A 105 -8.87 -11.97 -16.80
N GLU A 106 -8.43 -12.88 -17.65
CA GLU A 106 -8.91 -14.26 -17.74
C GLU A 106 -8.22 -15.18 -16.72
N GLU A 107 -7.04 -14.80 -16.21
CA GLU A 107 -6.21 -15.62 -15.33
C GLU A 107 -6.38 -15.34 -13.83
N ILE A 108 -6.79 -14.12 -13.47
CA ILE A 108 -6.88 -13.75 -12.05
C ILE A 108 -8.01 -14.48 -11.32
N PRO A 109 -7.75 -15.09 -10.16
CA PRO A 109 -8.81 -15.71 -9.37
C PRO A 109 -9.59 -14.66 -8.58
N CYS A 110 -10.89 -14.90 -8.38
CA CYS A 110 -11.72 -14.15 -7.45
C CYS A 110 -12.23 -15.09 -6.35
N PRO A 111 -11.51 -15.19 -5.22
CA PRO A 111 -11.93 -16.01 -4.09
C PRO A 111 -13.31 -15.59 -3.55
N GLU A 112 -14.03 -16.52 -2.93
CA GLU A 112 -15.38 -16.25 -2.40
C GLU A 112 -15.40 -15.07 -1.41
N ALA A 113 -14.39 -14.95 -0.54
CA ALA A 113 -14.27 -13.83 0.40
C ALA A 113 -14.13 -12.48 -0.33
N THR A 114 -13.37 -12.44 -1.44
CA THR A 114 -13.25 -11.24 -2.28
C THR A 114 -14.58 -10.88 -2.93
N ARG A 115 -15.30 -11.88 -3.47
CA ARG A 115 -16.64 -11.67 -4.05
C ARG A 115 -17.63 -11.13 -3.02
N LYS A 116 -17.64 -11.65 -1.79
CA LYS A 116 -18.49 -11.14 -0.70
C LYS A 116 -18.19 -9.67 -0.36
N TYR A 117 -16.92 -9.28 -0.39
CA TYR A 117 -16.55 -7.87 -0.21
C TYR A 117 -17.11 -7.03 -1.37
N VAL A 118 -16.87 -7.42 -2.61
CA VAL A 118 -17.40 -6.74 -3.81
C VAL A 118 -18.92 -6.58 -3.74
N GLU A 119 -19.65 -7.64 -3.37
CA GLU A 119 -21.10 -7.61 -3.18
C GLU A 119 -21.52 -6.59 -2.12
N ARG A 120 -20.81 -6.50 -0.98
CA ARG A 120 -21.10 -5.50 0.04
C ARG A 120 -20.86 -4.08 -0.48
N LEU A 121 -19.78 -3.84 -1.21
CA LEU A 121 -19.48 -2.53 -1.79
C LEU A 121 -20.59 -2.08 -2.74
N HIS A 122 -21.02 -2.94 -3.66
CA HIS A 122 -22.14 -2.65 -4.55
C HIS A 122 -23.45 -2.42 -3.80
N TYR A 123 -23.71 -3.20 -2.74
CA TYR A 123 -24.90 -2.97 -1.92
C TYR A 123 -24.86 -1.60 -1.25
N ILE A 124 -23.74 -1.23 -0.62
CA ILE A 124 -23.57 0.07 0.06
C ILE A 124 -23.71 1.22 -0.94
N GLY A 125 -23.00 1.16 -2.07
CA GLY A 125 -23.04 2.22 -3.06
C GLY A 125 -24.42 2.46 -3.69
N LYS A 126 -25.25 1.41 -3.79
CA LYS A 126 -26.60 1.51 -4.36
C LYS A 126 -27.69 1.85 -3.35
N ASN A 127 -27.58 1.34 -2.12
CA ASN A 127 -28.69 1.36 -1.16
C ASN A 127 -28.41 2.17 0.10
N GLU A 128 -27.15 2.34 0.50
CA GLU A 128 -26.75 3.04 1.73
C GLU A 128 -25.50 3.92 1.48
N PRO A 129 -25.55 4.86 0.51
CA PRO A 129 -24.37 5.60 0.06
C PRO A 129 -23.71 6.45 1.16
N GLU A 130 -24.46 6.81 2.21
CA GLU A 130 -23.92 7.48 3.40
C GLU A 130 -22.88 6.64 4.16
N LEU A 131 -22.87 5.32 3.96
CA LEU A 131 -21.90 4.40 4.56
C LEU A 131 -20.68 4.16 3.66
N LEU A 132 -20.69 4.63 2.41
CA LEU A 132 -19.58 4.41 1.47
C LEU A 132 -18.25 5.00 1.97
N VAL A 133 -18.31 6.10 2.73
CA VAL A 133 -17.14 6.71 3.36
C VAL A 133 -16.41 5.76 4.31
N ALA A 134 -17.11 4.80 4.93
CA ALA A 134 -16.49 3.80 5.80
C ALA A 134 -15.50 2.92 5.04
N HIS A 135 -15.87 2.45 3.85
CA HIS A 135 -15.01 1.62 3.01
C HIS A 135 -13.84 2.42 2.42
N ALA A 136 -14.11 3.62 1.91
CA ALA A 136 -13.08 4.51 1.38
C ALA A 136 -12.04 4.88 2.47
N TYR A 137 -12.51 5.18 3.69
CA TYR A 137 -11.65 5.41 4.86
C TYR A 137 -10.75 4.22 5.15
N THR A 138 -11.34 3.03 5.31
CA THR A 138 -10.62 1.80 5.68
C THR A 138 -9.54 1.44 4.65
N ARG A 139 -9.83 1.61 3.36
CA ARG A 139 -8.90 1.29 2.28
C ARG A 139 -7.84 2.39 2.09
N TYR A 140 -8.25 3.59 1.66
CA TYR A 140 -7.30 4.62 1.21
C TYR A 140 -6.39 5.14 2.32
N LEU A 141 -6.88 5.33 3.54
CA LEU A 141 -6.01 5.78 4.63
C LEU A 141 -5.04 4.68 5.09
N GLY A 142 -5.42 3.41 4.95
CA GLY A 142 -4.52 2.27 5.15
C GLY A 142 -3.38 2.27 4.13
N ASP A 143 -3.70 2.48 2.85
CA ASP A 143 -2.69 2.49 1.77
C ASP A 143 -1.68 3.64 1.92
N LEU A 144 -2.16 4.82 2.34
CA LEU A 144 -1.33 6.00 2.65
C LEU A 144 -0.62 5.92 4.02
N SER A 145 -0.79 4.82 4.75
CA SER A 145 -0.15 4.57 6.04
C SER A 145 0.73 3.31 5.94
N GLY A 146 0.21 2.15 6.33
CA GLY A 146 0.96 0.89 6.31
C GLY A 146 1.37 0.45 4.91
N GLY A 147 0.60 0.82 3.87
CA GLY A 147 0.91 0.46 2.48
C GLY A 147 2.30 0.89 2.02
N GLN A 148 2.83 2.01 2.51
CA GLN A 148 4.17 2.49 2.15
C GLN A 148 5.29 1.62 2.74
N VAL A 149 5.04 1.01 3.91
CA VAL A 149 5.96 0.04 4.52
C VAL A 149 5.86 -1.28 3.76
N LEU A 150 4.65 -1.75 3.46
CA LEU A 150 4.42 -2.98 2.70
C LEU A 150 5.05 -2.91 1.30
N LYS A 151 5.01 -1.76 0.62
CA LYS A 151 5.71 -1.53 -0.65
C LYS A 151 7.19 -1.89 -0.57
N LYS A 152 7.89 -1.39 0.45
CA LYS A 152 9.33 -1.63 0.64
C LYS A 152 9.61 -3.10 0.93
N ILE A 153 8.76 -3.73 1.74
CA ILE A 153 8.89 -5.14 2.07
C ILE A 153 8.67 -6.02 0.84
N ALA A 154 7.60 -5.78 0.07
CA ALA A 154 7.33 -6.49 -1.17
C ALA A 154 8.47 -6.35 -2.18
N GLN A 155 8.97 -5.12 -2.37
CA GLN A 155 10.09 -4.85 -3.27
C GLN A 155 11.32 -5.69 -2.91
N LYS A 156 11.67 -5.74 -1.61
CA LYS A 156 12.82 -6.50 -1.13
C LYS A 156 12.59 -8.01 -1.19
N ALA A 157 11.46 -8.49 -0.68
CA ALA A 157 11.15 -9.92 -0.58
C ALA A 157 11.02 -10.58 -1.95
N LEU A 158 10.42 -9.87 -2.92
CA LEU A 158 10.16 -10.38 -4.26
C LEU A 158 11.20 -9.93 -5.30
N GLN A 159 12.23 -9.18 -4.88
CA GLN A 159 13.29 -8.65 -5.74
C GLN A 159 12.74 -7.85 -6.94
N LEU A 160 11.69 -7.06 -6.71
CA LEU A 160 11.07 -6.23 -7.74
C LEU A 160 11.98 -5.05 -8.10
N PRO A 161 11.94 -4.57 -9.36
CA PRO A 161 12.84 -3.55 -9.83
C PRO A 161 12.64 -2.21 -9.10
N SER A 162 13.70 -1.40 -9.03
CA SER A 162 13.66 -0.06 -8.44
C SER A 162 12.86 0.95 -9.26
N THR A 163 12.53 0.61 -10.51
CA THR A 163 11.67 1.38 -11.41
C THR A 163 10.22 1.47 -10.93
N GLY A 164 9.79 0.57 -10.03
CA GLY A 164 8.44 0.55 -9.46
C GLY A 164 7.45 -0.38 -10.15
N GLU A 165 7.86 -1.08 -11.21
CA GLU A 165 7.02 -2.06 -11.91
C GLU A 165 6.58 -3.19 -10.95
N GLY A 166 5.28 -3.52 -10.97
CA GLY A 166 4.67 -4.49 -10.06
C GLY A 166 4.31 -3.93 -8.67
N LEU A 167 4.50 -2.62 -8.45
CA LEU A 167 4.17 -1.91 -7.21
C LEU A 167 3.44 -0.57 -7.49
N ALA A 168 2.75 -0.46 -8.62
CA ALA A 168 2.01 0.74 -9.00
C ALA A 168 0.90 1.05 -7.98
N PHE A 169 0.21 0.03 -7.45
CA PHE A 169 -0.83 0.17 -6.43
C PHE A 169 -0.39 1.03 -5.23
N PHE A 170 0.86 0.84 -4.79
CA PHE A 170 1.43 1.53 -3.63
C PHE A 170 1.99 2.93 -3.94
N THR A 171 1.89 3.37 -5.19
CA THR A 171 2.46 4.64 -5.67
C THR A 171 1.34 5.65 -5.92
N PHE A 172 1.44 6.83 -5.29
CA PHE A 172 0.39 7.85 -5.29
C PHE A 172 0.89 9.15 -5.91
N ASP A 173 0.96 9.20 -7.25
CA ASP A 173 1.51 10.36 -7.96
C ASP A 173 0.72 11.65 -7.73
N GLY A 174 -0.59 11.55 -7.48
CA GLY A 174 -1.45 12.67 -7.10
C GLY A 174 -1.27 13.14 -5.64
N VAL A 175 -0.48 12.44 -4.83
CA VAL A 175 -0.27 12.74 -3.40
C VAL A 175 1.20 13.07 -3.13
N SER A 176 1.53 14.35 -3.14
CA SER A 176 2.90 14.83 -2.87
C SER A 176 3.36 14.62 -1.42
N ASN A 177 2.43 14.61 -0.46
CA ASN A 177 2.72 14.36 0.95
C ASN A 177 1.56 13.59 1.61
N ALA A 178 1.81 12.31 1.90
CA ALA A 178 0.80 11.42 2.49
C ALA A 178 0.23 11.94 3.81
N THR A 179 1.07 12.45 4.73
CA THR A 179 0.61 12.95 6.03
C THR A 179 -0.35 14.14 5.87
N LYS A 180 0.02 15.14 5.06
CA LYS A 180 -0.85 16.30 4.79
C LYS A 180 -2.14 15.89 4.09
N PHE A 181 -2.07 14.95 3.16
CA PHE A 181 -3.26 14.47 2.45
C PHE A 181 -4.20 13.71 3.39
N LYS A 182 -3.69 12.86 4.29
CA LYS A 182 -4.53 12.20 5.32
C LYS A 182 -5.21 13.20 6.24
N GLN A 183 -4.52 14.28 6.63
CA GLN A 183 -5.12 15.37 7.41
C GLN A 183 -6.24 16.09 6.64
N LEU A 184 -6.00 16.40 5.36
CA LEU A 184 -7.04 16.94 4.46
C LEU A 184 -8.25 16.00 4.39
N TYR A 185 -8.02 14.71 4.12
CA TYR A 185 -9.08 13.73 3.97
C TYR A 185 -9.94 13.62 5.24
N ARG A 186 -9.30 13.55 6.42
CA ARG A 186 -10.02 13.56 7.71
C ARG A 186 -10.85 14.83 7.90
N SER A 187 -10.30 16.00 7.56
CA SER A 187 -11.06 17.25 7.62
C SER A 187 -12.26 17.25 6.66
N ARG A 188 -12.17 16.58 5.51
CA ARG A 188 -13.29 16.45 4.57
C ARG A 188 -14.35 15.48 5.06
N MET A 189 -13.96 14.38 5.69
CA MET A 189 -14.89 13.48 6.36
C MET A 189 -15.67 14.20 7.48
N ASN A 190 -15.00 15.04 8.27
CA ASN A 190 -15.64 15.80 9.34
C ASN A 190 -16.63 16.87 8.82
N ALA A 191 -16.56 17.23 7.54
CA ALA A 191 -17.50 18.14 6.89
C ALA A 191 -18.74 17.44 6.33
N LEU A 192 -18.83 16.11 6.40
CA LEU A 192 -20.03 15.38 6.02
C LEU A 192 -21.14 15.63 7.05
N GLU A 193 -22.28 16.12 6.59
CA GLU A 193 -23.45 16.36 7.44
C GLU A 193 -24.11 15.02 7.79
N MET A 194 -23.97 14.59 9.04
CA MET A 194 -24.49 13.32 9.55
C MET A 194 -25.02 13.48 10.97
N ASP A 195 -26.19 12.91 11.24
CA ASP A 195 -26.70 12.76 12.60
C ASP A 195 -25.92 11.67 13.36
N LEU A 196 -26.14 11.59 14.67
CA LEU A 196 -25.43 10.61 15.52
C LEU A 196 -25.76 9.15 15.15
N ALA A 197 -26.99 8.88 14.69
CA ALA A 197 -27.41 7.55 14.27
C ALA A 197 -26.65 7.08 13.02
N THR A 198 -26.49 7.97 12.03
CA THR A 198 -25.73 7.73 10.81
C THR A 198 -24.25 7.56 11.12
N LYS A 199 -23.66 8.42 11.97
CA LYS A 199 -22.26 8.24 12.41
C LYS A 199 -22.04 6.88 13.06
N LYS A 200 -22.98 6.40 13.88
CA LYS A 200 -22.93 5.05 14.46
C LYS A 200 -22.95 3.95 13.39
N ARG A 201 -23.83 4.05 12.39
CA ARG A 201 -23.86 3.10 11.26
C ARG A 201 -22.55 3.12 10.47
N VAL A 202 -21.96 4.29 10.23
CA VAL A 202 -20.67 4.44 9.54
C VAL A 202 -19.53 3.76 10.33
N MET A 203 -19.50 3.89 11.65
CA MET A 203 -18.52 3.20 12.50
C MET A 203 -18.66 1.67 12.42
N GLU A 204 -19.88 1.15 12.51
CA GLU A 204 -20.13 -0.29 12.40
C GLU A 204 -19.80 -0.82 11.00
N GLU A 205 -20.08 -0.05 9.95
CA GLU A 205 -19.70 -0.43 8.60
C GLU A 205 -18.18 -0.41 8.41
N ALA A 206 -17.46 0.52 9.04
CA ALA A 206 -16.00 0.53 8.98
C ALA A 206 -15.40 -0.71 9.65
N LYS A 207 -15.94 -1.13 10.80
CA LYS A 207 -15.56 -2.41 11.44
C LYS A 207 -15.82 -3.58 10.50
N LYS A 208 -16.99 -3.62 9.85
CA LYS A 208 -17.33 -4.64 8.85
C LYS A 208 -16.36 -4.64 7.67
N ALA A 209 -15.94 -3.47 7.19
CA ALA A 209 -14.92 -3.35 6.15
C ALA A 209 -13.59 -3.97 6.59
N PHE A 210 -13.15 -3.78 7.84
CA PHE A 210 -11.97 -4.46 8.38
C PHE A 210 -12.16 -5.99 8.45
N LEU A 211 -13.31 -6.47 8.93
CA LEU A 211 -13.62 -7.90 8.99
C LEU A 211 -13.64 -8.55 7.59
N LEU A 212 -14.16 -7.86 6.58
CA LEU A 212 -14.12 -8.32 5.19
C LEU A 212 -12.67 -8.41 4.66
N ASN A 213 -11.80 -7.47 5.02
CA ASN A 213 -10.38 -7.56 4.69
C ASN A 213 -9.71 -8.76 5.37
N ILE A 214 -9.99 -9.00 6.66
CA ILE A 214 -9.48 -10.16 7.40
C ILE A 214 -9.88 -11.46 6.71
N GLN A 215 -11.15 -11.62 6.37
CA GLN A 215 -11.65 -12.81 5.67
C GLN A 215 -10.98 -13.01 4.30
N VAL A 216 -10.67 -11.93 3.59
CA VAL A 216 -9.89 -12.01 2.35
C VAL A 216 -8.49 -12.55 2.65
N PHE A 217 -7.78 -12.00 3.62
CA PHE A 217 -6.43 -12.48 3.98
C PHE A 217 -6.41 -13.95 4.43
N GLU A 218 -7.40 -14.37 5.22
CA GLU A 218 -7.56 -15.76 5.64
C GLU A 218 -7.80 -16.69 4.44
N ALA A 219 -8.72 -16.32 3.54
CA ALA A 219 -9.01 -17.11 2.33
C ALA A 219 -7.78 -17.22 1.42
N LEU A 220 -6.98 -16.16 1.30
CA LEU A 220 -5.74 -16.19 0.51
C LEU A 220 -4.70 -17.11 1.12
N GLN A 221 -4.54 -17.10 2.45
CA GLN A 221 -3.64 -18.00 3.16
C GLN A 221 -4.03 -19.47 2.93
N GLU A 222 -5.32 -19.80 3.01
CA GLU A 222 -5.81 -21.15 2.76
C GLU A 222 -5.54 -21.64 1.34
N LEU A 223 -5.74 -20.79 0.33
CA LEU A 223 -5.50 -21.14 -1.07
C LEU A 223 -4.04 -21.52 -1.32
N VAL A 224 -3.12 -20.84 -0.65
CA VAL A 224 -1.68 -21.10 -0.76
C VAL A 224 -1.32 -22.41 -0.06
N SER A 225 -1.84 -22.64 1.16
CA SER A 225 -1.62 -23.89 1.89
C SER A 225 -2.14 -25.12 1.12
N LYS A 226 -3.36 -25.05 0.56
CA LYS A 226 -3.93 -26.13 -0.26
C LYS A 226 -3.15 -26.36 -1.57
N GLY A 227 -2.59 -25.30 -2.15
CA GLY A 227 -1.75 -25.40 -3.35
C GLY A 227 -0.41 -26.11 -3.07
N GLN A 228 0.13 -25.96 -1.86
CA GLN A 228 1.37 -26.62 -1.44
C GLN A 228 1.17 -28.09 -1.06
N GLU A 229 0.05 -28.44 -0.45
CA GLU A 229 -0.27 -29.85 -0.11
C GLU A 229 -0.53 -30.72 -1.35
N ASN A 230 -1.07 -30.12 -2.42
CA ASN A 230 -1.36 -30.83 -3.67
C ASN A 230 -0.19 -30.80 -4.68
N GLY A 231 0.95 -30.18 -4.35
CA GLY A 231 2.13 -30.07 -5.21
C GLY A 231 3.39 -30.65 -4.56
N HIS A 232 4.09 -31.56 -5.26
CA HIS A 232 5.47 -31.92 -4.90
C HIS A 232 6.36 -30.65 -4.78
N PRO A 233 7.35 -30.62 -3.87
CA PRO A 233 8.09 -29.39 -3.56
C PRO A 233 8.87 -28.90 -4.79
N VAL A 234 8.41 -27.78 -5.36
CA VAL A 234 9.10 -27.09 -6.45
C VAL A 234 10.25 -26.28 -5.85
N GLN A 235 11.48 -26.68 -6.16
CA GLN A 235 12.68 -25.89 -5.85
C GLN A 235 12.61 -24.52 -6.55
N PRO A 236 13.19 -23.44 -5.97
CA PRO A 236 13.18 -22.12 -6.58
C PRO A 236 14.06 -22.10 -7.85
N LYS A 237 13.46 -22.09 -9.04
CA LYS A 237 14.18 -21.82 -10.30
C LYS A 237 14.19 -20.31 -10.56
N ALA A 238 15.30 -19.68 -10.22
CA ALA A 238 15.64 -18.30 -10.54
C ALA A 238 15.99 -18.09 -12.04
N GLU A 239 15.19 -18.63 -12.97
CA GLU A 239 15.60 -18.72 -14.38
C GLU A 239 14.56 -18.28 -15.42
N LEU A 240 13.60 -17.44 -15.04
CA LEU A 240 12.57 -16.92 -15.98
C LEU A 240 12.68 -15.42 -16.31
N LEU A 241 13.67 -14.70 -15.79
CA LEU A 241 13.87 -13.27 -16.11
C LEU A 241 15.07 -12.99 -17.03
N ARG A 242 15.74 -14.01 -17.59
CA ARG A 242 16.96 -13.81 -18.40
C ARG A 242 16.80 -13.94 -19.92
N THR A 243 15.64 -14.34 -20.43
CA THR A 243 15.48 -14.67 -21.86
C THR A 243 15.03 -13.53 -22.77
N ARG A 244 15.02 -12.27 -22.30
CA ARG A 244 14.57 -11.13 -23.13
C ARG A 244 15.68 -10.25 -23.71
N ASN A 245 16.94 -10.70 -23.69
CA ASN A 245 18.04 -9.88 -24.19
C ASN A 245 19.07 -10.64 -25.04
N ILE A 246 18.61 -11.49 -25.97
CA ILE A 246 19.43 -11.90 -27.13
C ILE A 246 18.50 -11.95 -28.35
N ASN A 247 18.38 -10.83 -29.04
CA ASN A 247 18.03 -10.81 -30.46
C ASN A 247 18.62 -9.56 -31.09
N LYS A 248 19.89 -9.66 -31.49
CA LYS A 248 20.46 -8.87 -32.57
C LYS A 248 21.39 -9.78 -33.39
N SER A 249 20.88 -10.18 -34.54
CA SER A 249 21.49 -10.93 -35.65
C SER A 249 22.84 -10.32 -36.08
N HIS A 250 23.91 -11.11 -36.16
CA HIS A 250 24.43 -11.89 -37.30
C HIS A 250 24.97 -11.07 -38.49
N GLU A 251 26.29 -11.13 -38.70
CA GLU A 251 26.93 -11.19 -40.02
C GLU A 251 28.13 -12.19 -39.99
N HIS A 252 28.38 -12.83 -41.13
CA HIS A 252 29.20 -14.03 -41.40
C HIS A 252 30.63 -13.69 -41.90
N GLY A 253 31.61 -14.58 -41.64
CA GLY A 253 32.82 -14.75 -42.47
C GLY A 253 34.08 -15.27 -41.75
N PRO A 254 34.97 -16.10 -42.35
CA PRO A 254 35.44 -17.33 -41.69
C PRO A 254 36.98 -17.51 -41.49
N ALA A 255 37.27 -18.45 -40.56
CA ALA A 255 38.32 -19.51 -40.52
C ALA A 255 39.84 -19.24 -40.53
N ALA A 256 40.52 -19.83 -39.51
CA ALA A 256 41.78 -20.63 -39.52
C ALA A 256 42.31 -20.62 -38.05
N GLY A 257 42.58 -21.70 -37.32
CA GLY A 257 43.34 -22.91 -37.63
C GLY A 257 44.67 -22.87 -36.86
N LYS A 258 44.84 -23.67 -35.79
CA LYS A 258 46.06 -24.47 -35.45
C LYS A 258 46.04 -25.09 -34.05
N GLU A 259 46.58 -26.31 -34.03
CA GLU A 259 46.77 -27.30 -32.96
C GLU A 259 47.92 -27.02 -31.96
N SER A 260 47.93 -27.89 -30.94
CA SER A 260 49.06 -28.38 -30.12
C SER A 260 49.58 -27.45 -29.01
N GLU A 261 50.04 -27.90 -27.85
CA GLU A 261 50.29 -29.26 -27.33
C GLU A 261 50.35 -29.23 -25.80
N ARG A 262 50.16 -30.43 -25.26
CA ARG A 262 50.23 -30.92 -23.88
C ARG A 262 51.62 -30.73 -23.23
N THR A 263 51.68 -30.39 -21.94
CA THR A 263 52.65 -31.04 -21.02
C THR A 263 52.14 -31.04 -19.57
N LYS A 264 52.30 -32.18 -18.94
CA LYS A 264 51.86 -32.57 -17.59
C LYS A 264 53.14 -32.95 -16.84
N MET A 265 53.40 -32.45 -15.63
CA MET A 265 54.10 -33.25 -14.63
C MET A 265 53.94 -32.72 -13.20
N SER A 266 53.92 -33.70 -12.30
CA SER A 266 53.67 -33.66 -10.86
C SER A 266 55.01 -33.80 -10.12
N SER A 267 55.14 -33.26 -8.90
CA SER A 267 55.68 -34.00 -7.74
C SER A 267 55.59 -33.22 -6.41
N THR A 268 54.81 -33.77 -5.48
CA THR A 268 55.08 -34.04 -4.04
C THR A 268 56.18 -33.29 -3.26
N GLY A 269 55.86 -32.91 -2.01
CA GLY A 269 56.76 -33.10 -0.86
C GLY A 269 56.72 -32.09 0.30
N THR A 270 56.05 -32.47 1.40
CA THR A 270 56.43 -32.34 2.83
C THR A 270 56.66 -30.99 3.54
N ALA A 271 55.90 -30.79 4.63
CA ALA A 271 56.23 -29.98 5.82
C ALA A 271 57.16 -30.79 6.78
N PRO A 272 57.87 -30.18 7.77
CA PRO A 272 57.23 -29.75 9.02
C PRO A 272 57.89 -28.53 9.73
N THR A 273 57.17 -27.88 10.64
CA THR A 273 57.63 -27.33 11.95
C THR A 273 56.63 -26.28 12.46
N THR A 274 56.64 -26.05 13.77
CA THR A 274 55.92 -25.02 14.54
C THR A 274 54.63 -25.45 15.26
N SER A 275 54.82 -26.33 16.24
CA SER A 275 53.86 -26.64 17.32
C SER A 275 53.64 -25.49 18.33
N LEU A 276 54.17 -24.28 18.07
CA LEU A 276 53.99 -23.09 18.92
C LEU A 276 53.04 -22.03 18.31
N VAL A 277 52.71 -22.13 17.03
CA VAL A 277 51.80 -21.19 16.35
C VAL A 277 50.33 -21.49 16.67
N ARG A 278 50.01 -22.74 17.06
CA ARG A 278 48.64 -23.16 17.42
C ARG A 278 48.12 -22.54 18.73
N TRP A 279 48.98 -22.29 19.72
CA TRP A 279 48.56 -21.69 20.99
C TRP A 279 48.39 -20.17 20.90
N ILE A 280 49.16 -19.50 20.04
CA ILE A 280 49.05 -18.05 19.82
C ILE A 280 47.74 -17.70 19.09
N VAL A 281 47.27 -18.57 18.19
CA VAL A 281 45.98 -18.41 17.51
C VAL A 281 44.81 -18.76 18.44
N ALA A 282 44.93 -19.76 19.31
CA ALA A 282 43.85 -20.14 20.22
C ALA A 282 43.55 -19.08 21.31
N LEU A 283 44.56 -18.36 21.81
CA LEU A 283 44.38 -17.28 22.79
C LEU A 283 43.82 -15.99 22.16
N SER A 284 44.05 -15.77 20.86
CA SER A 284 43.46 -14.64 20.13
C SER A 284 41.99 -14.90 19.73
N PHE A 285 41.58 -16.17 19.57
CA PHE A 285 40.16 -16.49 19.42
C PHE A 285 39.35 -16.29 20.69
N LEU A 286 39.89 -16.55 21.88
CA LEU A 286 39.16 -16.37 23.15
C LEU A 286 38.95 -14.89 23.51
N ALA A 287 39.92 -14.02 23.21
CA ALA A 287 39.77 -12.58 23.39
C ALA A 287 38.77 -11.96 22.38
N MET A 288 38.68 -12.53 21.16
CA MET A 288 37.73 -12.07 20.15
C MET A 288 36.30 -12.56 20.43
N THR A 289 36.08 -13.75 21.02
CA THR A 289 34.73 -14.18 21.45
C THR A 289 34.21 -13.40 22.65
N VAL A 290 35.06 -12.99 23.59
CA VAL A 290 34.63 -12.12 24.71
C VAL A 290 34.36 -10.68 24.23
N ALA A 291 35.14 -10.16 23.28
CA ALA A 291 34.89 -8.85 22.67
C ALA A 291 33.62 -8.83 21.78
N VAL A 292 33.38 -9.89 20.99
CA VAL A 292 32.12 -10.03 20.21
C VAL A 292 30.93 -10.33 21.13
N GLY A 293 31.14 -11.07 22.23
CA GLY A 293 30.10 -11.29 23.24
C GLY A 293 29.70 -10.02 23.98
N LEU A 294 30.67 -9.16 24.36
CA LEU A 294 30.39 -7.86 24.98
C LEU A 294 29.83 -6.84 23.99
N PHE A 295 30.23 -6.89 22.70
CA PHE A 295 29.63 -6.08 21.64
C PHE A 295 28.23 -6.57 21.26
N ALA A 296 27.95 -7.87 21.35
CA ALA A 296 26.62 -8.46 21.13
C ALA A 296 25.69 -8.23 22.34
N ILE A 297 26.19 -8.19 23.57
CA ILE A 297 25.41 -7.81 24.76
C ILE A 297 25.18 -6.29 24.79
N GLY A 298 26.17 -5.48 24.39
CA GLY A 298 26.01 -4.03 24.19
C GLY A 298 25.09 -3.69 23.03
N ALA A 299 25.13 -4.45 21.93
CA ALA A 299 24.19 -4.33 20.81
C ALA A 299 22.80 -4.87 21.17
N ALA A 300 22.68 -5.95 21.95
CA ALA A 300 21.39 -6.44 22.45
C ALA A 300 20.76 -5.47 23.47
N ALA A 301 21.57 -4.76 24.27
CA ALA A 301 21.11 -3.68 25.14
C ALA A 301 20.83 -2.37 24.39
N ALA A 302 21.35 -2.20 23.17
CA ALA A 302 21.00 -1.11 22.25
C ALA A 302 19.88 -1.50 21.25
N MET A 303 19.55 -2.79 21.15
CA MET A 303 18.46 -3.35 20.34
C MET A 303 17.25 -3.81 21.17
N SER A 304 17.30 -3.63 22.49
CA SER A 304 16.15 -3.78 23.40
C SER A 304 15.10 -2.67 23.26
N GLY A 305 15.21 -1.82 22.23
CA GLY A 305 14.19 -0.85 21.82
C GLY A 305 13.26 -1.32 20.70
N PHE A 306 13.27 -2.62 20.35
CA PHE A 306 12.47 -3.15 19.24
C PHE A 306 11.69 -4.44 19.57
N ASP A 307 11.24 -4.56 20.81
CA ASP A 307 10.17 -5.47 21.22
C ASP A 307 9.11 -4.67 21.98
N ASP A 308 8.27 -3.93 21.22
CA ASP A 308 7.02 -3.38 21.72
C ASP A 308 5.93 -3.68 20.67
N PRO A 309 5.01 -4.64 20.92
CA PRO A 309 3.87 -4.89 20.05
C PRO A 309 2.84 -3.77 20.29
N GLY A 310 3.08 -2.61 19.67
CA GLY A 310 2.23 -1.45 19.91
C GLY A 310 2.78 -0.13 19.39
N ILE A 311 3.22 -0.04 18.13
CA ILE A 311 3.45 1.28 17.53
C ILE A 311 2.09 1.88 17.13
N TYR A 312 1.42 2.46 18.12
CA TYR A 312 0.53 3.58 17.91
C TYR A 312 1.36 4.71 17.31
N TYR A 313 1.19 4.99 16.02
CA TYR A 313 1.67 6.25 15.44
C TYR A 313 0.87 7.40 16.06
N SER A 314 1.41 7.95 17.15
CA SER A 314 0.99 9.19 17.76
C SER A 314 1.48 10.36 16.89
N ASP A 315 0.55 11.09 16.30
CA ASP A 315 0.78 12.51 15.97
C ASP A 315 0.60 13.31 17.27
N SER A 316 1.61 13.24 18.15
CA SER A 316 1.72 14.13 19.32
C SER A 316 3.04 14.89 19.27
N PHE A 317 3.00 16.08 18.65
CA PHE A 317 3.92 17.19 18.92
C PHE A 317 3.08 18.48 18.81
N GLY A 318 2.92 19.33 19.82
CA GLY A 318 3.45 19.30 21.18
C GLY A 318 2.66 20.26 22.08
N GLY A 319 2.76 20.04 23.38
CA GLY A 319 2.16 20.89 24.39
C GLY A 319 2.90 20.76 25.71
N ASP A 320 3.60 21.83 26.08
CA ASP A 320 3.84 22.36 27.42
C ASP A 320 4.36 23.80 27.19
N ALA A 321 3.94 24.86 27.87
CA ALA A 321 2.96 25.10 28.91
C ALA A 321 2.48 26.57 28.79
N SER A 322 1.43 26.91 29.57
CA SER A 322 0.87 28.25 29.88
C SER A 322 -0.24 28.84 28.98
N VAL A 323 -1.46 28.71 29.52
CA VAL A 323 -2.60 29.64 29.61
C VAL A 323 -2.80 30.68 28.49
N ASP A 324 -3.98 30.60 27.84
CA ASP A 324 -4.69 31.63 27.03
C ASP A 324 -4.59 31.63 25.48
N GLU A 325 -4.31 30.49 24.82
CA GLU A 325 -4.18 30.42 23.34
C GLU A 325 -5.30 29.65 22.57
N GLY A 326 -6.40 29.26 23.23
CA GLY A 326 -7.41 28.35 22.64
C GLY A 326 -8.20 28.90 21.44
N GLN A 327 -8.48 30.20 21.40
CA GLN A 327 -9.25 30.83 20.31
C GLN A 327 -8.36 31.30 19.14
N VAL A 328 -7.13 31.73 19.43
CA VAL A 328 -6.17 32.21 18.43
C VAL A 328 -5.62 31.06 17.60
N ARG A 329 -5.32 29.90 18.22
CA ARG A 329 -4.88 28.71 17.46
C ARG A 329 -5.95 28.16 16.52
N LYS A 330 -7.23 28.15 16.92
CA LYS A 330 -8.32 27.66 16.07
C LYS A 330 -8.54 28.55 14.85
N SER A 331 -8.49 29.87 15.02
CA SER A 331 -8.63 30.83 13.91
C SER A 331 -7.41 30.83 12.98
N GLN A 332 -6.19 30.71 13.52
CA GLN A 332 -4.97 30.56 12.72
C GLN A 332 -4.93 29.23 11.96
N LEU A 333 -5.36 28.13 12.58
CA LEU A 333 -5.43 26.82 11.92
C LEU A 333 -6.49 26.81 10.80
N GLN A 334 -7.65 27.42 11.03
CA GLN A 334 -8.67 27.63 9.98
C GLN A 334 -8.16 28.51 8.84
N LYS A 335 -7.38 29.56 9.14
CA LYS A 335 -6.78 30.43 8.12
C LYS A 335 -5.72 29.68 7.31
N ARG A 336 -4.82 28.95 7.96
CA ARG A 336 -3.79 28.12 7.30
C ARG A 336 -4.41 26.99 6.48
N PHE A 337 -5.51 26.40 6.95
CA PHE A 337 -6.25 25.37 6.23
C PHE A 337 -6.99 25.94 5.01
N LYS A 338 -7.65 27.10 5.13
CA LYS A 338 -8.23 27.80 3.96
C LYS A 338 -7.17 28.18 2.93
N GLU A 339 -6.00 28.60 3.38
CA GLU A 339 -4.88 28.95 2.51
C GLU A 339 -4.28 27.72 1.82
N PHE A 340 -4.18 26.60 2.53
CA PHE A 340 -3.84 25.30 1.94
C PHE A 340 -4.86 24.85 0.89
N LEU A 341 -6.17 24.95 1.17
CA LEU A 341 -7.23 24.64 0.19
C LEU A 341 -7.16 25.53 -1.05
N ARG A 342 -6.79 26.81 -0.87
CA ARG A 342 -6.56 27.76 -1.98
C ARG A 342 -5.36 27.36 -2.82
N GLN A 343 -4.24 27.00 -2.21
CA GLN A 343 -3.04 26.52 -2.91
C GLN A 343 -3.31 25.20 -3.65
N TYR A 344 -4.06 24.29 -3.03
CA TYR A 344 -4.43 23.01 -3.62
C TYR A 344 -5.35 23.17 -4.85
N ARG A 345 -6.31 24.12 -4.79
CA ARG A 345 -7.17 24.46 -5.93
C ARG A 345 -6.44 25.27 -7.01
N GLY A 346 -5.37 25.99 -6.66
CA GLY A 346 -4.55 26.76 -7.60
C GLY A 346 -3.61 25.89 -8.44
N GLY A 347 -3.07 24.81 -7.86
CA GLY A 347 -2.17 23.88 -8.55
C GLY A 347 -2.84 23.06 -9.66
N THR A 348 -4.18 22.95 -9.67
CA THR A 348 -4.94 22.26 -10.72
C THR A 348 -5.32 23.17 -11.89
N ALA A 349 -5.21 24.50 -11.74
CA ALA A 349 -5.58 25.46 -12.79
C ALA A 349 -4.44 25.73 -13.79
N GLU A 350 -3.18 25.56 -13.38
CA GLU A 350 -2.02 25.77 -14.27
C GLU A 350 -1.75 24.59 -15.22
N ALA A 351 -2.39 23.44 -15.02
CA ALA A 351 -2.25 22.26 -15.88
C ALA A 351 -3.26 22.19 -17.05
N VAL A 352 -4.16 23.18 -17.21
CA VAL A 352 -5.25 23.12 -18.22
C VAL A 352 -5.15 24.22 -19.30
N GLN A 353 -4.19 25.15 -19.23
CA GLN A 353 -4.00 26.15 -20.30
C GLN A 353 -3.01 25.67 -21.36
N GLY A 354 -3.49 24.81 -22.25
CA GLY A 354 -2.70 24.30 -23.38
C GLY A 354 -3.54 23.73 -24.52
N VAL A 355 -4.72 24.31 -24.80
CA VAL A 355 -5.50 23.97 -26.01
C VAL A 355 -6.05 25.26 -26.62
N PRO A 356 -5.71 25.61 -27.88
CA PRO A 356 -6.25 26.81 -28.52
C PRO A 356 -7.70 26.56 -28.93
N ALA A 357 -8.55 27.54 -28.60
CA ALA A 357 -9.99 27.54 -28.87
C ALA A 357 -10.29 27.59 -30.38
N ALA A 358 -11.17 26.70 -30.83
CA ALA A 358 -11.78 26.74 -32.16
C ALA A 358 -12.82 27.87 -32.25
N VAL A 359 -12.79 28.59 -33.37
CA VAL A 359 -13.66 29.72 -33.71
C VAL A 359 -15.08 29.24 -34.06
N PRO A 360 -16.17 29.92 -33.62
CA PRO A 360 -17.53 29.59 -34.06
C PRO A 360 -17.88 30.31 -35.38
N GLY A 361 -18.59 29.60 -36.26
CA GLY A 361 -18.82 29.98 -37.65
C GLY A 361 -19.94 30.98 -37.95
N GLY A 362 -20.10 31.29 -39.24
CA GLY A 362 -21.25 31.99 -39.80
C GLY A 362 -21.23 32.10 -41.34
N HIS A 363 -22.36 31.69 -41.95
CA HIS A 363 -22.86 31.88 -43.32
C HIS A 363 -22.67 30.75 -44.37
N GLY A 364 -23.80 30.10 -44.73
CA GLY A 364 -24.00 29.17 -45.87
C GLY A 364 -24.33 29.90 -47.18
N PRO A 365 -25.12 29.35 -48.13
CA PRO A 365 -25.71 28.01 -48.26
C PRO A 365 -25.39 27.31 -49.62
N ASN A 366 -25.64 26.00 -49.70
CA ASN A 366 -25.96 25.20 -50.91
C ASN A 366 -26.12 23.75 -50.38
N GLY A 367 -27.31 23.18 -50.25
CA GLY A 367 -28.22 22.87 -51.35
C GLY A 367 -27.82 21.51 -51.92
N LEU A 368 -28.40 20.42 -51.41
CA LEU A 368 -28.73 19.20 -52.17
C LEU A 368 -29.51 18.20 -51.29
N HIS A 369 -30.67 17.85 -51.82
CA HIS A 369 -31.59 16.77 -51.47
C HIS A 369 -30.93 15.39 -51.42
N PHE A 370 -31.46 14.48 -50.60
CA PHE A 370 -31.85 13.07 -50.89
C PHE A 370 -32.13 12.38 -49.52
N GLN A 371 -33.38 12.31 -49.06
CA GLN A 371 -34.37 11.25 -49.29
C GLN A 371 -34.09 9.95 -48.50
N ILE A 372 -34.93 9.74 -47.49
CA ILE A 372 -35.09 8.51 -46.71
C ILE A 372 -35.90 7.50 -47.53
N GLN A 373 -35.43 6.25 -47.60
CA GLN A 373 -36.25 5.04 -47.57
C GLN A 373 -35.35 3.79 -47.49
N GLY A 374 -35.70 2.86 -46.58
CA GLY A 374 -35.13 1.51 -46.48
C GLY A 374 -34.75 1.11 -45.08
#